data_AF-A0A535WEZ4-F1
#
_entry.id   AF-A0A535WEZ4-F1
#
_cell.length_a   1.000
_cell.length_b   1.000
_cell.length_c   1.000
_cell.angle_alpha   90.00
_cell.angle_beta   90.00
_cell.angle_gamma   90.00
#
_symmetry.space_group_name_H-M   'P 1'
#
loop_
_entity.id
_entity.type
_entity.pdbx_description
1 polymer ?
#
loop_
_entity_poly.entity_id
_entity_poly.type
_entity_poly.pdbx_seq_one_letter_code
_entity_poly.pdbx_strand_id
1 'polypeptide(L)'
;MWLVCSNRCGAGIFRSLQAEVDVDAAGAYESHRFLQPGFICVGCGAPALDLGQVPAEMAADAEEDVAPALLDVLCPVCETAVPVLEVEMECPNCGAYLEPVS
;
A
#
# COMPACT_ATOMS: atom_id res chain seq x y z
N MET A 1 16.88 1.92 5.46
CA MET A 1 17.27 1.05 4.34
C MET A 1 17.78 -0.27 4.89
N TRP A 2 17.08 -1.36 4.59
CA TRP A 2 17.39 -2.74 4.96
C TRP A 2 17.41 -3.60 3.69
N LEU A 3 18.59 -3.70 3.07
CA LEU A 3 18.75 -4.43 1.82
C LEU A 3 18.83 -5.94 2.04
N VAL A 4 18.05 -6.69 1.27
CA VAL A 4 18.05 -8.16 1.28
C VAL A 4 18.19 -8.68 -0.14
N CYS A 5 19.12 -9.62 -0.34
CA CYS A 5 19.28 -10.33 -1.61
C CYS A 5 18.06 -11.21 -1.87
N SER A 6 17.41 -11.06 -3.03
CA SER A 6 16.23 -11.86 -3.40
C SER A 6 16.52 -13.38 -3.41
N ASN A 7 17.72 -13.78 -3.83
CA ASN A 7 18.18 -15.17 -3.80
C ASN A 7 18.71 -15.64 -2.43
N ARG A 8 18.71 -14.77 -1.40
CA ARG A 8 19.17 -15.09 -0.03
C ARG A 8 20.56 -15.76 0.04
N CYS A 9 21.51 -15.34 -0.81
CA CYS A 9 22.83 -15.97 -0.92
C CYS A 9 23.79 -15.77 0.28
N GLY A 10 23.42 -14.95 1.27
CA GLY A 10 24.22 -14.74 2.50
C GLY A 10 25.39 -13.76 2.40
N ALA A 11 25.67 -13.17 1.24
CA ALA A 11 26.84 -12.29 1.05
C ALA A 11 26.78 -10.97 1.84
N GLY A 12 25.59 -10.36 1.96
CA GLY A 12 25.39 -9.12 2.74
C GLY A 12 26.03 -7.85 2.18
N ILE A 13 26.59 -7.88 0.96
CA ILE A 13 27.22 -6.73 0.28
C ILE A 13 26.41 -6.38 -0.97
N PHE A 14 26.09 -5.10 -1.13
CA PHE A 14 25.22 -4.59 -2.19
C PHE A 14 25.87 -3.43 -2.93
N ARG A 15 25.59 -3.32 -4.24
CA ARG A 15 25.98 -2.19 -5.08
C ARG A 15 24.74 -1.43 -5.50
N SER A 16 24.73 -0.11 -5.29
CA SER A 16 23.72 0.78 -5.84
C SER A 16 23.91 0.91 -7.35
N LEU A 17 22.84 0.75 -8.11
CA LEU A 17 22.78 1.11 -9.52
C LEU A 17 22.12 2.48 -9.64
N GLN A 18 22.67 3.30 -10.52
CA GLN A 18 22.10 4.60 -10.88
C GLN A 18 21.07 4.39 -11.99
N ALA A 19 20.14 5.33 -12.14
CA ALA A 19 19.24 5.34 -13.30
C ALA A 19 20.07 5.40 -14.59
N GLU A 20 19.59 4.73 -15.63
CA GLU A 20 20.15 4.92 -16.97
C GLU A 20 19.81 6.35 -17.43
N VAL A 21 20.81 7.08 -17.93
CA VAL A 21 20.65 8.47 -18.36
C VAL A 21 20.83 8.53 -19.87
N ASP A 22 19.79 9.03 -20.56
CA ASP A 22 19.85 9.35 -21.97
C ASP A 22 20.46 10.76 -22.12
N VAL A 23 21.52 10.86 -22.93
CA VAL A 23 22.20 12.13 -23.22
C VAL A 23 22.26 12.38 -24.72
N ASP A 24 22.29 13.66 -25.09
CA ASP A 24 22.43 14.09 -26.48
C ASP A 24 23.87 13.86 -27.01
N ALA A 25 24.10 14.20 -28.27
CA ALA A 25 25.41 14.07 -28.91
C ALA A 25 26.51 14.96 -28.29
N ALA A 26 26.14 15.98 -27.52
CA ALA A 26 27.06 16.84 -26.76
C ALA A 26 27.24 16.37 -25.31
N GLY A 27 26.57 15.30 -24.89
CA GLY A 27 26.58 14.77 -23.53
C GLY A 27 25.66 15.53 -22.56
N ALA A 28 24.76 16.38 -23.06
CA ALA A 28 23.77 17.05 -22.23
C ALA A 28 22.64 16.07 -21.86
N TYR A 29 22.16 16.19 -20.63
CA TYR A 29 21.05 15.38 -20.12
C TYR A 29 19.77 15.61 -20.94
N GLU A 30 19.14 14.54 -21.41
CA GLU A 30 17.81 14.58 -22.02
C GLU A 30 16.76 13.94 -21.11
N SER A 31 17.02 12.72 -20.65
CA SER A 31 16.09 11.99 -19.78
C SER A 31 16.78 10.92 -18.94
N HIS A 32 16.06 10.30 -18.01
CA HIS A 32 16.52 9.10 -17.31
C HIS A 32 15.42 8.05 -17.25
N ARG A 33 15.80 6.78 -17.13
CA ARG A 33 14.89 5.65 -17.02
C ARG A 33 15.32 4.72 -15.90
N PHE A 34 14.33 4.23 -15.15
CA PHE A 34 14.52 3.22 -14.11
C PHE A 34 14.12 1.85 -14.65
N LEU A 35 14.95 1.27 -15.54
CA LEU A 35 14.72 -0.06 -16.11
C LEU A 35 15.31 -1.20 -15.24
N GLN A 36 16.24 -0.86 -14.34
CA GLN A 36 16.98 -1.81 -13.51
C GLN A 36 16.66 -1.62 -12.02
N PRO A 37 16.85 -2.68 -11.20
CA PRO A 37 16.76 -2.57 -9.75
C PRO A 37 17.77 -1.55 -9.21
N GLY A 38 17.37 -0.73 -8.23
CA GLY A 38 18.27 0.26 -7.62
C GLY A 38 19.46 -0.36 -6.87
N PHE A 39 19.38 -1.63 -6.48
CA PHE A 39 20.47 -2.34 -5.81
C PHE A 39 20.62 -3.78 -6.33
N ILE A 40 21.87 -4.25 -6.40
CA ILE A 40 22.19 -5.64 -6.71
C ILE A 40 23.12 -6.24 -5.64
N CYS A 41 22.99 -7.54 -5.38
CA CYS A 41 23.89 -8.29 -4.52
C CYS A 41 25.24 -8.52 -5.22
N VAL A 42 26.35 -8.15 -4.59
CA VAL A 42 27.69 -8.35 -5.16
C VAL A 42 28.10 -9.83 -5.15
N GLY A 43 27.52 -10.64 -4.25
CA GLY A 43 27.86 -12.06 -4.15
C GLY A 43 27.28 -12.95 -5.24
N CYS A 44 26.09 -12.63 -5.76
CA CYS A 44 25.43 -13.48 -6.76
C CYS A 44 24.79 -12.72 -7.94
N GLY A 45 24.88 -11.39 -7.98
CA GLY A 45 24.31 -10.56 -9.03
C GLY A 45 22.78 -10.39 -8.98
N ALA A 46 22.09 -11.08 -8.06
CA ALA A 46 20.64 -10.98 -7.95
C ALA A 46 20.20 -9.58 -7.46
N PRO A 47 18.99 -9.12 -7.83
CA PRO A 47 18.41 -7.89 -7.29
C PRO A 47 18.38 -7.90 -5.76
N ALA A 48 18.58 -6.73 -5.16
CA ALA A 48 18.39 -6.51 -3.74
C ALA A 48 17.13 -5.67 -3.49
N LEU A 49 16.35 -6.10 -2.51
CA LEU A 49 15.10 -5.46 -2.09
C LEU A 49 15.37 -4.64 -0.83
N ASP A 50 14.92 -3.39 -0.78
CA ASP A 50 14.92 -2.62 0.48
C ASP A 50 13.64 -2.95 1.27
N LEU A 51 13.76 -3.80 2.28
CA LEU A 51 12.65 -4.16 3.15
C LEU A 51 12.41 -3.13 4.26
N GLY A 52 13.17 -2.03 4.30
CA GLY A 52 13.04 -1.01 5.32
C GLY A 52 11.74 -0.21 5.22
N GLN A 53 11.10 -0.16 4.04
CA GLN A 53 9.80 0.50 3.85
C GLN A 53 8.62 -0.45 4.07
N VAL A 54 8.83 -1.76 3.99
CA VAL A 54 7.75 -2.77 4.10
C VAL A 54 6.88 -2.58 5.36
N PRO A 55 7.43 -2.32 6.57
CA PRO A 55 6.58 -2.10 7.74
C PRO A 55 5.67 -0.88 7.62
N ALA A 56 6.13 0.19 6.99
CA ALA A 56 5.34 1.41 6.80
C ALA A 56 4.26 1.20 5.74
N GLU A 57 4.59 0.56 4.62
CA GLU A 57 3.61 0.20 3.57
C GLU A 57 2.55 -0.75 4.11
N MET A 58 2.95 -1.78 4.88
CA MET A 58 1.99 -2.69 5.52
C MET A 58 1.06 -1.98 6.53
N ALA A 59 1.54 -0.94 7.20
CA ALA A 59 0.72 -0.15 8.11
C ALA A 59 -0.27 0.72 7.32
N ALA A 60 0.17 1.34 6.22
CA ALA A 60 -0.70 2.10 5.33
C ALA A 60 -1.79 1.22 4.71
N ASP A 61 -1.44 0.03 4.19
CA ASP A 61 -2.40 -0.94 3.67
C ASP A 61 -3.44 -1.33 4.74
N ALA A 62 -2.99 -1.54 5.99
CA ALA A 62 -3.88 -1.89 7.09
C ALA A 62 -4.83 -0.74 7.49
N GLU A 63 -4.42 0.53 7.31
CA GLU A 63 -5.29 1.70 7.49
C GLU A 63 -6.34 1.81 6.38
N GLU A 64 -5.98 1.45 5.14
CA GLU A 64 -6.92 1.40 4.00
C GLU A 64 -7.94 0.25 4.14
N ASP A 65 -7.51 -0.90 4.67
CA ASP A 65 -8.34 -2.09 4.91
C ASP A 65 -9.22 -2.00 6.17
N VAL A 66 -9.26 -0.86 6.87
CA VAL A 66 -10.18 -0.66 8.00
C VAL A 66 -11.61 -0.63 7.47
N ALA A 67 -12.33 -1.74 7.67
CA ALA A 67 -13.75 -1.82 7.36
C ALA A 67 -14.51 -0.70 8.09
N PRO A 68 -15.42 0.01 7.39
CA PRO A 68 -16.22 1.05 8.01
C PRO A 68 -16.98 0.50 9.22
N ALA A 69 -17.03 1.27 10.31
CA ALA A 69 -17.68 0.86 11.53
C ALA A 69 -19.18 0.61 11.28
N LEU A 70 -19.66 -0.54 11.76
CA LEU A 70 -21.09 -0.84 11.81
C LEU A 70 -21.67 -0.19 13.07
N LEU A 71 -22.75 0.55 12.89
CA LEU A 71 -23.55 1.12 13.97
C LEU A 71 -24.78 0.24 14.18
N ASP A 72 -25.03 -0.15 15.45
CA ASP A 72 -26.28 -0.81 15.82
C ASP A 72 -27.36 0.26 16.03
N VAL A 73 -28.29 0.37 15.08
CA VAL A 73 -29.38 1.37 15.11
C VAL A 73 -30.72 0.66 15.30
N LEU A 74 -31.54 1.17 16.22
CA LEU A 74 -32.94 0.73 16.36
C LEU A 74 -33.78 1.43 15.29
N CYS A 75 -34.32 0.68 14.34
CA CYS A 75 -35.17 1.25 13.30
C CYS A 75 -36.48 1.81 13.90
N PRO A 76 -36.86 3.08 13.65
CA PRO A 76 -38.08 3.65 14.22
C PRO A 76 -39.37 3.13 13.58
N VAL A 77 -39.26 2.42 12.44
CA VAL A 77 -40.41 1.91 11.69
C VAL A 77 -40.74 0.47 12.07
N CYS A 78 -39.73 -0.41 12.08
CA CYS A 78 -39.93 -1.83 12.37
C CYS A 78 -39.40 -2.28 13.74
N GLU A 79 -38.91 -1.33 14.55
CA GLU A 79 -38.40 -1.55 15.92
C GLU A 79 -37.33 -2.65 16.00
N THR A 80 -36.63 -2.91 14.90
CA THR A 80 -35.58 -3.93 14.81
C THR A 80 -34.22 -3.26 14.97
N ALA A 81 -33.38 -3.80 15.86
CA ALA A 81 -31.97 -3.42 15.93
C ALA A 81 -31.24 -4.02 14.73
N VAL A 82 -30.67 -3.18 13.88
CA VAL A 82 -29.99 -3.56 12.65
C VAL A 82 -28.58 -2.96 12.60
N PRO A 83 -27.56 -3.73 12.19
CA PRO A 83 -26.23 -3.17 11.92
C PRO A 83 -26.27 -2.45 10.57
N VAL A 84 -25.87 -1.18 10.55
CA VAL A 84 -25.77 -0.38 9.32
C VAL A 84 -24.41 0.28 9.21
N LEU A 85 -23.92 0.44 7.99
CA LEU A 85 -22.73 1.25 7.71
C LEU A 85 -23.12 2.73 7.83
N GLU A 86 -22.23 3.58 8.36
CA GLU A 86 -22.45 5.04 8.45
C GLU A 86 -22.83 5.68 7.11
N VAL A 87 -22.42 5.06 6.00
CA VAL A 87 -22.69 5.53 4.63
C VAL A 87 -23.98 4.96 4.02
N GLU A 88 -24.52 3.86 4.57
CA GLU A 88 -25.73 3.19 4.09
C GLU A 88 -26.82 3.28 5.17
N MET A 89 -27.42 4.45 5.27
CA MET A 89 -28.45 4.80 6.25
C MET A 89 -29.85 4.26 5.87
N GLU A 90 -29.93 3.02 5.38
CA GLU A 90 -31.19 2.35 5.01
C GLU A 90 -31.35 1.06 5.82
N CYS A 91 -32.51 0.89 6.46
CA CYS A 91 -32.80 -0.31 7.24
C CYS A 91 -32.92 -1.53 6.31
N PRO A 92 -32.06 -2.56 6.44
CA PRO A 92 -32.08 -3.73 5.56
C PRO A 92 -33.35 -4.59 5.71
N ASN A 93 -34.11 -4.39 6.79
CA ASN A 93 -35.33 -5.17 7.05
C ASN A 93 -36.58 -4.55 6.41
N CYS A 94 -36.67 -3.22 6.32
CA CYS A 94 -37.91 -2.55 5.87
C CYS A 94 -37.72 -1.40 4.87
N GLY A 95 -36.48 -1.06 4.50
CA GLY A 95 -36.17 0.01 3.54
C GLY A 95 -36.39 1.43 4.09
N ALA A 96 -36.57 1.59 5.39
CA ALA A 96 -36.71 2.91 6.01
C ALA A 96 -35.35 3.62 6.11
N TYR A 97 -35.31 4.91 5.78
CA TYR A 97 -34.14 5.74 6.03
C TYR A 97 -33.93 5.92 7.54
N LEU A 98 -32.69 5.80 7.99
CA LEU A 98 -32.29 5.95 9.39
C LEU A 98 -31.61 7.32 9.56
N GLU A 99 -31.95 8.05 10.62
CA GLU A 99 -31.28 9.31 10.98
C GLU A 99 -30.30 9.08 12.12
N PRO A 100 -29.09 9.67 12.10
CA PRO A 100 -28.17 9.57 13.21
C PRO A 100 -28.72 10.36 14.40
N VAL A 101 -28.78 9.73 15.57
CA VAL A 101 -29.15 10.41 16.83
C VAL A 101 -27.94 11.23 17.26
N SER A 102 -28.00 12.55 17.10
CA SER A 102 -26.96 13.52 17.50
C SER A 102 -26.78 13.60 19.02
#